data_AF-A0A3G9E7I8-F1
#
_entry.id   AF-A0A3G9E7I8-F1
#
_cell.length_a   1.000
_cell.length_b   1.000
_cell.length_c   1.000
_cell.angle_alpha   90.00
_cell.angle_beta   90.00
_cell.angle_gamma   90.00
#
_symmetry.space_group_name_H-M   'P 1'
#
loop_
_entity.id
_entity.type
_entity.pdbx_description
1 polymer ?
#
loop_
_entity_poly.entity_id
_entity_poly.type
_entity_poly.pdbx_seq_one_letter_code
_entity_poly.pdbx_strand_id
1 'polypeptide(L)' 'MTAAENSKKVLDSNGNELFDGDDVTVIKDLKVKGSSMVVKRGTRARGIRLSADDPTHVQAKVDGQTIFILTDFLKK' A
#
# COMPACT_ATOMS: atom_id res chain seq x y z
N MET A 1 -6.17 -3.82 -32.87
CA MET A 1 -6.85 -2.75 -32.11
C MET A 1 -7.30 -3.38 -30.79
N THR A 2 -6.88 -3.02 -29.58
CA THR A 2 -5.92 -2.05 -29.02
C THR A 2 -5.70 -2.56 -27.59
N ALA A 3 -4.52 -3.11 -27.28
CA ALA A 3 -4.14 -3.38 -25.90
C ALA A 3 -3.64 -2.05 -25.32
N ALA A 4 -4.56 -1.19 -24.90
CA ALA A 4 -4.20 0.05 -24.23
C ALA A 4 -3.61 -0.32 -22.86
N GLU A 5 -2.31 -0.04 -22.76
CA GLU A 5 -1.46 -0.14 -21.60
C GLU A 5 -2.15 0.42 -20.36
N ASN A 6 -2.69 -0.45 -19.52
CA ASN A 6 -3.00 -0.07 -18.16
C ASN A 6 -1.75 -0.29 -17.33
N SER A 7 -0.71 0.51 -17.60
CA SER A 7 0.32 0.78 -16.59
C SER A 7 -0.40 1.47 -15.44
N LYS A 8 -1.10 0.67 -14.63
CA LYS A 8 -1.81 1.10 -13.43
C LYS A 8 -0.74 1.54 -12.45
N LYS A 9 -0.34 2.79 -12.58
CA LYS A 9 0.55 3.48 -11.66
C LYS A 9 -0.08 3.36 -10.29
N VAL A 10 0.64 2.74 -9.36
CA VAL A 10 0.19 2.63 -7.99
C VAL A 10 0.47 3.97 -7.34
N LEU A 11 -0.58 4.70 -7.00
CA LEU A 11 -0.48 6.03 -6.41
C LEU A 11 -0.83 5.98 -4.93
N ASP A 12 -0.15 6.76 -4.10
CA ASP A 12 -0.56 6.99 -2.71
C ASP A 12 -1.77 7.94 -2.63
N SER A 13 -2.26 8.19 -1.41
CA SER A 13 -3.36 9.11 -1.13
C SER A 13 -3.19 10.52 -1.72
N ASN A 14 -1.94 11.00 -1.87
CA ASN A 14 -1.62 12.32 -2.42
C ASN A 14 -1.30 12.29 -3.93
N GLY A 15 -1.39 11.13 -4.59
CA GLY A 15 -1.11 10.99 -6.01
C GLY A 15 0.37 10.81 -6.36
N ASN A 16 1.24 10.47 -5.41
CA ASN A 16 2.64 10.14 -5.71
C ASN A 16 2.75 8.68 -6.16
N GLU A 17 3.58 8.45 -7.17
CA GLU A 17 3.90 7.10 -7.65
C GLU A 17 4.70 6.32 -6.59
N LEU A 18 4.16 5.17 -6.22
CA LEU A 18 4.78 4.19 -5.34
C LEU A 18 5.56 3.18 -6.18
N PHE A 19 6.66 2.70 -5.62
CA PHE A 19 7.55 1.72 -6.23
C PHE A 19 7.75 0.52 -5.30
N ASP A 20 8.14 -0.62 -5.86
CA ASP A 20 8.51 -1.79 -5.05
C ASP A 20 9.75 -1.46 -4.20
N GLY A 21 9.72 -1.81 -2.92
CA GLY A 21 10.76 -1.50 -1.96
C GLY A 21 10.65 -0.13 -1.29
N ASP A 22 9.71 0.72 -1.70
CA ASP A 22 9.51 2.05 -1.13
C ASP A 22 9.01 1.96 0.33
N ASP A 23 9.13 3.07 1.05
CA ASP A 23 8.63 3.20 2.41
C ASP A 23 7.51 4.23 2.50
N VAL A 24 6.43 3.84 3.16
CA VAL A 24 5.19 4.62 3.25
C VAL A 24 4.73 4.69 4.68
N THR A 25 3.88 5.67 4.97
CA THR A 25 3.30 5.92 6.27
C THR A 25 1.78 5.84 6.15
N VAL A 26 1.16 5.15 7.11
CA VAL A 26 -0.30 5.02 7.15
C VAL A 26 -0.90 6.30 7.72
N ILE A 27 -1.84 6.90 7.00
CA ILE A 27 -2.46 8.18 7.40
C ILE A 27 -3.72 8.02 8.27
N LYS A 28 -4.22 6.81 8.44
CA LYS A 28 -5.42 6.47 9.24
C LYS A 28 -5.21 5.21 10.07
N ASP A 29 -6.00 5.05 11.13
CA ASP A 29 -6.04 3.82 11.89
C ASP A 29 -6.82 2.75 11.12
N LEU A 30 -6.15 1.65 10.77
CA LEU A 30 -6.72 0.56 9.98
C LEU A 30 -6.67 -0.72 10.79
N LYS A 31 -7.81 -1.39 10.92
CA LYS A 31 -7.86 -2.75 11.46
C LYS A 31 -7.54 -3.74 10.35
N VAL A 32 -6.54 -4.59 10.58
CA VAL A 32 -6.18 -5.63 9.61
C VAL A 32 -7.26 -6.70 9.64
N LYS A 33 -7.87 -6.99 8.49
CA LYS A 33 -8.81 -8.11 8.38
C LYS A 33 -8.05 -9.43 8.59
N GLY A 34 -8.57 -10.30 9.45
CA GLY A 34 -7.93 -11.58 9.77
C GLY A 34 -6.88 -11.52 10.90
N SER A 35 -6.66 -10.36 11.52
CA SER A 35 -5.80 -10.21 12.70
C SER A 35 -6.47 -9.32 13.75
N SER A 36 -6.06 -9.45 15.01
CA SER A 36 -6.39 -8.49 16.08
C SER A 36 -5.52 -7.22 16.01
N MET A 37 -4.54 -7.19 15.10
CA MET A 37 -3.65 -6.06 14.90
C MET A 37 -4.37 -4.85 14.28
N VAL A 38 -4.15 -3.69 14.89
CA VAL A 38 -4.60 -2.40 14.39
C VAL A 38 -3.36 -1.62 14.00
N VAL A 39 -3.25 -1.29 12.72
CA VAL A 39 -2.22 -0.39 12.21
C VAL A 39 -2.65 1.02 12.57
N LYS A 40 -1.87 1.66 13.42
CA LYS A 40 -2.19 3.01 13.88
C LYS A 40 -1.82 4.04 12.82
N ARG A 41 -2.50 5.18 12.85
CA ARG A 41 -2.05 6.35 12.08
C ARG A 41 -0.61 6.69 12.48
N GLY A 42 0.24 6.92 11.49
CA GLY A 42 1.67 7.20 11.67
C GLY A 42 2.56 5.95 11.67
N THR A 43 1.99 4.75 11.60
CA THR A 43 2.79 3.53 11.42
C THR A 43 3.51 3.58 10.07
N ARG A 44 4.83 3.35 10.09
CA ARG A 44 5.65 3.27 8.89
C ARG A 44 5.71 1.83 8.40
N ALA A 45 5.30 1.62 7.16
CA ALA A 45 5.39 0.36 6.47
C ALA A 45 6.55 0.42 5.48
N ARG A 46 7.53 -0.46 5.64
CA ARG A 46 8.77 -0.45 4.83
C ARG A 46 8.80 -1.64 3.89
N GLY A 47 9.42 -1.47 2.74
CA GLY A 47 9.56 -2.53 1.75
C GLY A 47 8.19 -2.92 1.18
N ILE A 48 7.43 -1.94 0.71
CA ILE A 48 6.15 -2.22 0.08
C ILE A 48 6.36 -3.04 -1.19
N ARG A 49 5.40 -3.90 -1.50
CA ARG A 49 5.33 -4.64 -2.74
C ARG A 49 4.06 -4.28 -3.48
N LEU A 50 4.24 -3.89 -4.73
CA LEU A 50 3.15 -3.52 -5.63
C LEU A 50 2.54 -4.78 -6.23
N SER A 51 1.21 -4.85 -6.29
CA SER A 51 0.53 -5.92 -7.00
C SER A 51 0.35 -5.51 -8.46
N ALA A 52 0.81 -6.34 -9.40
CA ALA A 52 0.68 -6.06 -10.84
C ALA A 52 -0.80 -6.11 -11.30
N ASP A 53 -1.62 -6.93 -10.63
CA ASP A 53 -3.03 -7.10 -10.96
C ASP A 53 -3.94 -6.05 -10.30
N ASP A 54 -3.55 -5.55 -9.12
CA ASP A 54 -4.38 -4.72 -8.25
C ASP A 54 -3.62 -3.48 -7.72
N PRO A 55 -3.80 -2.30 -8.32
CA PRO A 55 -3.11 -1.07 -7.91
C PRO A 55 -3.75 -0.39 -6.70
N THR A 56 -4.90 -0.90 -6.27
CA THR A 56 -5.63 -0.38 -5.10
C THR A 56 -5.04 -0.91 -3.80
N HIS A 57 -4.31 -2.01 -3.85
CA HIS A 57 -3.73 -2.67 -2.69
C HIS A 57 -2.22 -2.80 -2.86
N VAL A 58 -1.50 -2.55 -1.78
CA VAL A 58 -0.08 -2.89 -1.70
C VAL A 58 0.16 -3.77 -0.49
N GLN A 59 1.12 -4.66 -0.65
CA GLN A 59 1.62 -5.47 0.43
C GLN A 59 2.71 -4.68 1.14
N ALA A 60 2.68 -4.62 2.46
CA ALA A 60 3.71 -3.95 3.22
C ALA A 60 4.06 -4.74 4.48
N LYS A 61 5.29 -4.59 4.95
CA LYS A 61 5.74 -5.22 6.19
C LYS A 61 5.64 -4.23 7.34
N VAL A 62 4.85 -4.59 8.35
CA VAL A 62 4.62 -3.81 9.57
C VAL A 62 4.81 -4.74 10.76
N ASP A 63 5.66 -4.37 11.72
CA ASP A 63 5.96 -5.17 12.92
C ASP A 63 6.32 -6.64 12.62
N GLY A 64 7.03 -6.88 11.52
CA GLY A 64 7.42 -8.23 11.10
C GLY A 64 6.32 -9.03 10.37
N GLN A 65 5.10 -8.53 10.35
CA GLN A 65 3.96 -9.13 9.65
C GLN A 65 3.75 -8.51 8.27
N THR A 66 3.42 -9.35 7.30
CA THR A 66 3.05 -8.91 5.96
C THR A 66 1.55 -8.66 5.92
N ILE A 67 1.15 -7.43 5.61
CA ILE A 67 -0.25 -7.02 5.55
C ILE A 67 -0.57 -6.35 4.22
N PHE A 68 -1.83 -6.41 3.80
CA PHE A 68 -2.32 -5.73 2.62
C PHE A 68 -3.07 -4.46 3.05
N ILE A 69 -2.68 -3.32 2.47
CA ILE A 69 -3.22 -2.01 2.80
C ILE A 69 -3.68 -1.33 1.50
N LEU A 70 -4.80 -0.61 1.57
CA LEU A 70 -5.27 0.22 0.47
C LEU A 70 -4.36 1.43 0.29
N THR A 71 -4.00 1.72 -0.96
CA THR A 71 -3.07 2.80 -1.31
C THR A 71 -3.62 4.19 -1.00
N ASP A 72 -4.95 4.35 -1.02
CA ASP A 72 -5.67 5.54 -0.53
C ASP A 72 -5.36 5.93 0.92
N PHE A 73 -4.86 5.00 1.74
CA PHE A 73 -4.51 5.24 3.14
C PHE A 73 -3.00 5.27 3.40
N LEU A 74 -2.21 5.26 2.34
CA LEU A 74 -0.77 5.36 2.40
C LEU A 74 -0.32 6.73 1.95
N LYS A 75 0.81 7.15 2.51
CA LYS A 75 1.51 8.37 2.15
C LYS A 75 2.99 8.06 2.05
N LYS A 76 3.60 8.38 0.91
CA LYS A 76 5.06 8.38 0.77
C LYS A 76 5.68 9.43 1.71
#